data_AF-A0A426ZEQ0-F1
#
_entry.id   AF-A0A426ZEQ0-F1
#
_cell.length_a   1.000
_cell.length_b   1.000
_cell.length_c   1.000
_cell.angle_alpha   90.00
_cell.angle_beta   90.00
_cell.angle_gamma   90.00
#
_symmetry.space_group_name_H-M   'P 1'
#
loop_
_entity.id
_entity.type
_entity.pdbx_description
1 polymer ?
#
loop_
_entity_poly.entity_id
_entity_poly.type
_entity_poly.pdbx_seq_one_letter_code
_entity_poly.pdbx_strand_id
1 'polypeptide(L)'
;MALVCALLARIIGYDVFTGPFFFGLVLSGGAPLGAMLVERMDRMVMGWLFLPVAIVQAGTRMRVLLLTDAIRWGLFELFLVICVVSKFLGVILPYLYYKIVHRDIVSLALIMTTKGIHEIVVVTHWQDMLRIDSW
;
A
#
# COMPACT_ATOMS: atom_id res chain seq x y z
N MET A 1 5.08 14.23 -15.89
CA MET A 1 3.62 14.38 -15.70
C MET A 1 3.15 13.76 -14.40
N ALA A 2 3.27 12.44 -14.16
CA ALA A 2 2.85 11.83 -12.89
C ALA A 2 3.49 12.45 -11.63
N LEU A 3 4.80 12.74 -11.64
CA LEU A 3 5.49 13.44 -10.55
C LEU A 3 5.00 14.88 -10.34
N VAL A 4 4.59 15.55 -11.43
CA VAL A 4 4.03 16.90 -11.36
C VAL A 4 2.63 16.86 -10.75
N CYS A 5 1.80 15.88 -11.13
CA CYS A 5 0.51 15.64 -10.49
C CYS A 5 0.66 15.31 -9.00
N ALA A 6 1.68 14.54 -8.61
CA ALA A 6 2.00 14.25 -7.22
C ALA A 6 2.42 15.51 -6.44
N LEU A 7 3.27 16.35 -7.03
CA LEU A 7 3.67 17.64 -6.46
C LEU A 7 2.49 18.59 -6.32
N LEU A 8 1.63 18.69 -7.34
CA LEU A 8 0.43 19.51 -7.30
C LEU A 8 -0.55 19.02 -6.22
N ALA A 9 -0.79 17.71 -6.12
CA ALA A 9 -1.62 17.13 -5.06
C ALA A 9 -1.08 17.51 -3.67
N ARG A 10 0.25 17.43 -3.48
CA ARG A 10 0.92 17.80 -2.23
C ARG A 10 0.85 19.30 -1.93
N ILE A 11 0.94 20.16 -2.94
CA ILE A 11 0.77 21.62 -2.76
C ILE A 11 -0.67 21.97 -2.35
N ILE A 12 -1.66 21.23 -2.86
CA ILE A 12 -3.08 21.42 -2.52
C ILE A 12 -3.39 20.88 -1.11
N GLY A 13 -2.48 20.11 -0.49
CA GLY A 13 -2.64 19.53 0.84
C GLY A 13 -3.20 18.11 0.84
N TYR A 14 -3.28 17.46 -0.32
CA TYR A 14 -3.60 16.03 -0.42
C TYR A 14 -2.35 15.15 -0.34
N ASP A 15 -2.56 13.88 -0.01
CA ASP A 15 -1.50 12.90 0.00
C ASP A 15 -0.90 12.70 -1.42
N VAL A 16 0.43 12.51 -1.46
CA VAL A 16 1.25 12.40 -2.68
C VAL A 16 0.77 11.30 -3.62
N PHE A 17 0.15 10.24 -3.10
CA PHE A 17 -0.35 9.12 -3.90
C PHE A 17 -1.64 9.47 -4.68
N THR A 18 -2.39 10.47 -4.21
CA THR A 18 -3.69 10.86 -4.78
C THR A 18 -3.56 11.40 -6.21
N GLY A 19 -2.55 12.23 -6.47
CA GLY A 19 -2.35 12.85 -7.79
C GLY A 19 -2.08 11.85 -8.92
N PRO A 20 -1.08 10.95 -8.78
CA PRO A 20 -0.83 9.89 -9.75
C PRO A 20 -1.99 8.92 -9.93
N PHE A 21 -2.79 8.67 -8.88
CA PHE A 21 -3.96 7.80 -8.95
C PHE A 21 -5.02 8.34 -9.93
N PHE A 22 -5.41 9.61 -9.77
CA PHE A 22 -6.34 10.25 -10.70
C PHE A 22 -5.75 10.39 -12.11
N PHE A 23 -4.44 10.66 -12.22
CA PHE A 23 -3.77 10.68 -13.52
C PHE A 23 -3.87 9.32 -14.23
N GLY A 24 -3.69 8.21 -13.50
CA GLY A 24 -3.85 6.86 -14.04
C GLY A 24 -5.28 6.53 -14.48
N LEU A 25 -6.30 7.00 -13.74
CA LEU A 25 -7.71 6.86 -14.10
C LEU A 25 -8.09 7.67 -15.35
N VAL A 26 -7.57 8.89 -15.49
CA VAL A 26 -7.80 9.70 -16.71
C VAL A 26 -7.15 9.04 -17.93
N LEU A 27 -6.06 8.29 -17.73
CA LEU A 27 -5.32 7.63 -18.80
C LEU A 27 -5.88 6.25 -19.21
N SER A 28 -6.86 5.69 -18.49
CA SER A 28 -7.34 4.31 -18.71
C SER A 28 -8.17 4.09 -20.00
N GLY A 29 -8.38 5.13 -20.82
CA GLY A 29 -9.28 5.09 -21.98
C GLY A 29 -8.67 4.79 -23.35
N GLY A 30 -7.34 4.63 -23.49
CA GLY A 30 -6.70 4.55 -24.81
C GLY A 30 -5.79 3.34 -25.05
N ALA A 31 -6.19 2.43 -25.94
CA ALA A 31 -5.26 1.54 -26.66
C ALA A 31 -4.55 2.37 -27.74
N PRO A 32 -3.20 2.42 -27.89
CA PRO A 32 -2.11 1.58 -27.37
C PRO A 32 -1.24 2.23 -26.26
N LEU A 33 -1.53 3.47 -25.85
CA LEU A 33 -0.70 4.23 -24.92
C LEU A 33 -0.70 3.63 -23.51
N GLY A 34 -1.85 3.19 -23.02
CA GLY A 34 -1.98 2.60 -21.69
C GLY A 34 -1.16 1.33 -21.54
N ALA A 35 -1.24 0.41 -22.51
CA ALA A 35 -0.50 -0.84 -22.50
C ALA A 35 1.02 -0.62 -22.55
N MET A 36 1.48 0.27 -23.44
CA MET A 36 2.90 0.60 -23.53
C MET A 36 3.41 1.29 -22.26
N LEU A 37 2.59 2.15 -21.65
CA LEU A 37 2.95 2.81 -20.39
C LEU A 37 3.04 1.82 -19.24
N VAL A 38 2.08 0.88 -19.13
CA VAL A 38 2.11 -0.19 -18.12
C VAL A 38 3.37 -1.03 -18.29
N GLU A 39 3.71 -1.45 -19.50
CA GLU A 39 4.91 -2.27 -19.75
C GLU A 39 6.22 -1.51 -19.48
N ARG A 40 6.23 -0.19 -19.68
CA ARG A 40 7.37 0.67 -19.30
C ARG A 40 7.47 0.87 -17.79
N MET A 41 6.34 1.11 -17.13
CA MET A 41 6.28 1.23 -15.67
C MET A 41 6.68 -0.09 -15.01
N ASP A 42 6.20 -1.22 -15.50
CA ASP A 42 6.55 -2.54 -14.96
C ASP A 42 8.05 -2.83 -15.12
N ARG A 43 8.63 -2.49 -16.28
CA ARG A 43 10.09 -2.55 -16.46
C ARG A 43 10.88 -1.59 -15.55
N MET A 44 10.37 -0.40 -15.26
CA MET A 44 11.03 0.53 -14.33
C MET A 44 10.92 0.06 -12.88
N VAL A 45 9.74 -0.43 -12.49
CA VAL A 45 9.42 -0.84 -11.12
C VAL A 45 10.06 -2.19 -10.78
N MET A 46 9.81 -3.21 -11.59
CA MET A 46 10.32 -4.57 -11.38
C MET A 46 11.75 -4.76 -11.89
N GLY A 47 12.11 -4.07 -12.98
CA GLY A 47 13.34 -4.37 -13.72
C GLY A 47 14.60 -3.60 -13.32
N TRP A 48 14.50 -2.38 -12.74
CA TRP A 48 15.68 -1.49 -12.65
C TRP A 48 16.08 -1.01 -11.25
N LEU A 49 15.15 -0.61 -10.36
CA LEU A 49 15.57 0.03 -9.10
C LEU A 49 14.54 0.05 -7.98
N PHE A 50 13.26 0.27 -8.28
CA PHE A 50 12.27 0.57 -7.22
C PHE A 50 11.94 -0.64 -6.35
N LEU A 51 11.74 -1.83 -6.94
CA LEU A 51 11.49 -3.04 -6.18
C LEU A 51 12.65 -3.42 -5.24
N PRO A 52 13.92 -3.53 -5.69
CA PRO A 52 15.02 -3.87 -4.79
C PRO A 52 15.26 -2.81 -3.72
N VAL A 53 15.14 -1.52 -4.05
CA VAL A 53 15.27 -0.44 -3.06
C VAL A 53 14.15 -0.50 -2.01
N ALA A 54 12.91 -0.79 -2.41
CA ALA A 54 11.79 -0.97 -1.49
C ALA A 54 12.00 -2.17 -0.57
N ILE A 55 12.54 -3.28 -1.08
CA ILE A 55 12.88 -4.47 -0.27
C ILE A 55 13.98 -4.15 0.74
N VAL A 56 15.04 -3.43 0.34
CA VAL A 56 16.12 -3.00 1.24
C VAL A 56 15.59 -2.03 2.31
N GLN A 57 14.72 -1.09 1.93
CA GLN A 57 14.11 -0.16 2.87
C GLN A 57 13.18 -0.88 3.86
N ALA A 58 12.41 -1.86 3.40
CA ALA A 58 11.60 -2.71 4.27
C ALA A 58 12.48 -3.54 5.22
N GLY A 59 13.56 -4.15 4.71
CA GLY A 59 14.49 -4.95 5.50
C GLY A 59 15.23 -4.15 6.57
N THR A 60 15.62 -2.90 6.27
CA THR A 60 16.30 -2.02 7.24
C THR A 60 15.37 -1.49 8.33
N ARG A 61 14.08 -1.29 8.04
CA ARG A 61 13.08 -0.90 9.05
C ARG A 61 12.60 -2.08 9.91
N MET A 62 12.66 -3.31 9.41
CA MET A 62 12.33 -4.52 10.17
C MET A 62 13.43 -4.88 11.19
N ARG A 63 13.43 -4.20 12.34
CA ARG A 63 14.20 -4.62 13.52
C ARG A 63 13.47 -5.74 14.28
N VAL A 64 13.33 -6.90 13.64
CA VAL A 64 12.83 -8.13 14.29
C VAL A 64 13.70 -8.56 15.48
N LEU A 65 14.97 -8.13 15.51
CA LEU A 65 15.89 -8.42 16.63
C LEU A 65 15.56 -7.71 17.95
N LEU A 66 14.73 -6.65 17.97
CA LEU A 66 14.32 -6.00 19.24
C LEU A 66 13.13 -6.71 19.93
N LEU A 67 12.55 -7.72 19.28
CA LEU A 67 11.47 -8.55 19.82
C LEU A 67 12.04 -9.71 20.65
N THR A 68 12.89 -9.41 21.64
CA THR A 68 13.45 -10.42 22.55
C THR A 68 12.46 -10.81 23.66
N ASP A 69 11.49 -9.94 23.96
CA ASP A 69 10.49 -10.18 25.00
C ASP A 69 9.28 -10.96 24.46
N ALA A 70 9.00 -12.12 25.05
CA ALA A 70 7.87 -12.99 24.69
C ALA A 70 6.51 -12.26 24.72
N ILE A 71 6.33 -11.29 25.62
CA ILE A 71 5.11 -10.48 25.75
C ILE A 71 4.90 -9.59 24.52
N ARG A 72 5.97 -8.97 24.01
CA ARG A 72 5.89 -8.10 22.81
C ARG A 72 5.63 -8.94 21.55
N TRP A 73 6.15 -10.16 21.54
CA TRP A 73 5.89 -11.14 20.48
C TRP A 73 4.40 -11.52 20.43
N GLY A 74 3.80 -11.86 21.59
CA GLY A 74 2.37 -12.19 21.67
C GLY A 74 1.45 -11.02 21.30
N LEU A 75 1.79 -9.80 21.71
CA LEU A 75 1.04 -8.60 21.31
C LEU A 75 1.12 -8.34 19.80
N PHE A 76 2.29 -8.55 19.20
CA PHE A 76 2.49 -8.40 17.76
C PHE A 76 1.69 -9.45 16.96
N GLU A 77 1.69 -10.70 17.41
CA GLU A 77 0.91 -11.78 16.80
C GLU A 77 -0.60 -11.51 16.90
N LEU A 78 -1.08 -11.08 18.08
CA LEU A 78 -2.48 -10.70 18.26
C LEU A 78 -2.87 -9.54 17.33
N PHE A 79 -2.02 -8.52 17.23
CA PHE A 79 -2.25 -7.38 16.34
C PHE A 79 -2.33 -7.83 14.88
N LEU A 80 -1.43 -8.71 14.43
CA LEU A 80 -1.49 -9.28 13.08
C LEU A 80 -2.79 -10.03 12.82
N VAL A 81 -3.23 -10.87 13.77
CA VAL A 81 -4.50 -11.60 13.64
C VAL A 81 -5.67 -10.63 13.52
N ILE A 82 -5.73 -9.60 14.35
CA ILE A 82 -6.78 -8.57 14.29
C ILE A 82 -6.77 -7.85 12.93
N CYS A 83 -5.60 -7.45 12.42
CA CYS A 83 -5.44 -6.81 11.12
C CYS A 83 -5.89 -7.71 9.95
N VAL A 84 -5.61 -9.01 10.03
CA VAL A 84 -6.05 -9.97 9.02
C VAL A 84 -7.57 -10.13 9.08
N VAL A 85 -8.14 -10.37 10.26
CA VAL A 85 -9.58 -10.54 10.46
C VAL A 85 -10.35 -9.30 10.01
N SER A 86 -9.89 -8.10 10.33
CA SER A 86 -10.55 -6.85 9.93
C SER A 86 -10.56 -6.66 8.41
N LYS A 87 -9.49 -7.04 7.71
CA LYS A 87 -9.43 -7.01 6.23
C LYS A 87 -10.36 -8.03 5.59
N PHE A 88 -10.46 -9.23 6.14
CA PHE A 88 -11.42 -10.23 5.68
C PHE A 88 -12.86 -9.73 5.89
N LEU A 89 -13.19 -9.19 7.08
CA LEU A 89 -14.50 -8.61 7.34
C LEU A 89 -14.81 -7.45 6.39
N GLY A 90 -13.83 -6.57 6.14
CA GLY A 90 -13.98 -5.43 5.22
C GLY A 90 -14.29 -5.83 3.78
N VAL A 91 -13.92 -7.03 3.36
CA VAL A 91 -14.22 -7.59 2.02
C VAL A 91 -15.54 -8.37 2.01
N ILE A 92 -15.87 -9.02 3.12
CA ILE A 92 -17.13 -9.77 3.30
C ILE A 92 -18.35 -8.83 3.39
N LEU A 93 -18.21 -7.66 4.02
CA LEU A 93 -19.28 -6.66 4.12
C LEU A 93 -19.85 -6.22 2.75
N PRO A 94 -19.05 -5.70 1.79
CA PRO A 94 -19.55 -5.30 0.49
C PRO A 94 -20.02 -6.50 -0.34
N TYR A 95 -19.45 -7.69 -0.14
CA TYR A 95 -19.97 -8.92 -0.74
C TYR A 95 -21.42 -9.21 -0.31
N LEU A 96 -21.72 -9.11 0.98
CA LEU A 96 -23.06 -9.35 1.50
C LEU A 96 -24.07 -8.32 0.94
N TYR A 97 -23.63 -7.08 0.73
CA TYR A 97 -24.46 -6.01 0.17
C TYR A 97 -24.69 -6.14 -1.35
N TYR A 98 -23.69 -6.55 -2.14
CA TYR A 98 -23.78 -6.56 -3.61
C TYR A 98 -24.02 -7.95 -4.26
N LYS A 99 -24.07 -9.06 -3.50
CA LYS A 99 -24.32 -10.43 -4.02
C LYS A 99 -23.45 -10.80 -5.25
N ILE A 100 -22.16 -10.46 -5.22
CA ILE A 100 -21.21 -10.70 -6.32
C ILE A 100 -20.73 -12.18 -6.33
N VAL A 101 -20.32 -12.70 -7.48
CA VAL A 101 -19.78 -14.06 -7.69
C VAL A 101 -18.62 -14.36 -6.73
N HIS A 102 -18.63 -15.56 -6.12
CA HIS A 102 -17.73 -15.92 -5.02
C HIS A 102 -16.23 -15.89 -5.36
N ARG A 103 -15.88 -16.01 -6.65
CA ARG A 103 -14.49 -16.04 -7.12
C ARG A 103 -13.79 -14.68 -7.03
N ASP A 104 -14.52 -13.59 -7.19
CA ASP A 104 -13.93 -12.25 -7.19
C ASP A 104 -13.64 -11.77 -5.77
N ILE A 105 -14.38 -12.29 -4.78
CA ILE A 105 -14.22 -11.96 -3.36
C ILE A 105 -12.88 -12.45 -2.84
N VAL A 106 -12.50 -13.69 -3.17
CA VAL A 106 -11.23 -14.28 -2.72
C VAL A 106 -10.05 -13.50 -3.30
N SER A 107 -10.14 -13.11 -4.58
CA SER A 107 -9.15 -12.25 -5.23
C SER A 107 -9.09 -10.87 -4.57
N LEU A 108 -10.24 -10.24 -4.31
CA LEU A 108 -10.31 -8.93 -3.67
C LEU A 108 -9.77 -8.96 -2.23
N ALA A 109 -10.07 -10.03 -1.48
CA ALA A 109 -9.53 -10.26 -0.15
C ALA A 109 -8.01 -10.38 -0.18
N LEU A 110 -7.47 -11.15 -1.12
CA LEU A 110 -6.03 -11.33 -1.29
C LEU A 110 -5.31 -10.03 -1.68
N ILE A 111 -5.92 -9.23 -2.55
CA ILE A 111 -5.42 -7.90 -2.95
C ILE A 111 -5.40 -6.96 -1.73
N MET A 112 -6.45 -6.97 -0.90
CA MET A 112 -6.51 -6.15 0.32
C MET A 112 -5.50 -6.58 1.39
N THR A 113 -5.23 -7.89 1.53
CA THR A 113 -4.15 -8.35 2.42
C THR A 113 -2.77 -7.91 1.93
N THR A 114 -2.54 -7.90 0.62
CA THR A 114 -1.25 -7.51 0.02
C THR A 114 -0.99 -6.01 0.14
N LYS A 115 -2.06 -5.19 0.16
CA LYS A 115 -1.97 -3.75 0.47
C LYS A 115 -1.56 -3.45 1.92
N GLY A 116 -1.31 -4.45 2.78
CA GLY A 116 -0.74 -4.24 4.11
C GLY A 116 0.60 -3.47 4.12
N ILE A 117 1.36 -3.51 3.02
CA ILE A 117 2.58 -2.68 2.85
C ILE A 117 2.23 -1.18 2.97
N HIS A 118 1.11 -0.75 2.39
CA HIS A 118 0.66 0.64 2.50
C HIS A 118 0.39 1.04 3.96
N GLU A 119 -0.22 0.14 4.73
CA GLU A 119 -0.50 0.37 6.15
C GLU A 119 0.79 0.53 6.96
N ILE A 120 1.82 -0.28 6.66
CA ILE A 120 3.14 -0.17 7.29
C ILE A 120 3.80 1.17 6.93
N VAL A 121 3.73 1.59 5.65
CA VAL A 121 4.26 2.88 5.21
C VAL A 121 3.55 4.04 5.90
N VAL A 122 2.22 3.97 6.02
CA VAL A 122 1.42 4.99 6.73
C VAL A 122 1.80 5.04 8.21
N VAL A 123 1.84 3.90 8.92
CA VAL A 123 2.26 3.85 10.32
C VAL A 123 3.67 4.41 10.51
N THR A 124 4.58 4.09 9.59
CA THR A 124 5.95 4.62 9.59
C THR A 124 5.95 6.14 9.40
N HIS A 125 5.11 6.66 8.49
CA HIS A 125 4.97 8.09 8.26
C HIS A 125 4.40 8.80 9.48
N TRP A 126 3.40 8.22 10.15
CA TRP A 126 2.86 8.72 11.40
C TRP A 126 3.91 8.75 12.51
N GLN A 127 4.72 7.70 12.66
CA GLN A 127 5.83 7.67 13.62
C GLN A 127 6.91 8.70 13.30
N ASP A 128 7.20 8.92 12.02
CA ASP A 128 8.18 9.92 11.58
C ASP A 128 7.63 11.34 11.84
N MET A 129 6.32 11.59 11.67
CA MET A 129 5.67 12.85 12.06
C MET A 129 5.72 13.08 13.59
N LEU A 130 5.40 12.05 14.38
CA LEU A 130 5.41 12.05 15.86
C LEU A 130 6.82 12.18 16.50
N ARG A 131 7.89 12.17 15.69
CA ARG A 131 9.27 12.43 16.15
C ARG A 131 9.73 13.85 15.86
N ILE A 132 9.00 14.60 15.02
CA ILE A 132 9.38 15.94 14.57
C ILE A 132 8.79 17.00 15.50
N ASP A 133 7.64 16.71 16.10
CA ASP A 133 6.93 17.47 17.13
C ASP A 133 7.50 17.29 18.56
N SER A 134 8.47 16.39 18.76
CA SER A 134 9.17 16.20 20.04
C SER A 134 10.45 17.05 20.21
N TRP A 135 10.64 18.11 19.42
CA TRP A 135 11.72 19.10 19.54
C TRP A 135 11.18 20.53 19.64
#